data_AF-C3QYU1-F1
#
_entry.id   AF-C3QYU1-F1
#
_cell.length_a   1.000
_cell.length_b   1.000
_cell.length_c   1.000
_cell.angle_alpha   90.00
_cell.angle_beta   90.00
_cell.angle_gamma   90.00
#
_symmetry.space_group_name_H-M   'P 1'
#
loop_
_entity.id
_entity.type
_entity.pdbx_description
1 polymer ?
#
loop_
_entity_poly.entity_id
_entity_poly.type
_entity_poly.pdbx_seq_one_letter_code
_entity_poly.pdbx_strand_id
1 'polypeptide(L)'
;MFIGKINPLPFWERFKAFIKSYPGMAGILGIACFVWTLLYKMLFVNIEASYQWLVPLGDVFYAVALSVIASVIFYYFTSFIPNYRSKKTIDKLLLKWLQQLDWYGKQMVGDISQLNYAEASKLSQEELRSYCNKKLSAKPQLGSLYFLGPYFGNWFEYFDYCFQMEDTYIEKCLQYQDKLPVQILEILRIWRYMIIYDKH
;
A
#
# COMPACT_ATOMS: atom_id res chain seq x y z
N MET A 1 -14.24 -5.74 -12.93
CA MET A 1 -12.88 -5.33 -12.52
C MET A 1 -12.66 -3.88 -12.93
N PHE A 2 -13.14 -2.91 -12.12
CA PHE A 2 -12.86 -1.49 -12.38
C PHE A 2 -11.56 -1.12 -11.68
N ILE A 3 -10.48 -1.11 -12.45
CA ILE A 3 -9.20 -0.54 -12.02
C ILE A 3 -9.37 0.97 -12.08
N GLY A 4 -9.87 1.56 -10.99
CA GLY A 4 -9.74 3.00 -10.80
C GLY A 4 -8.26 3.34 -10.80
N LYS A 5 -7.77 3.95 -11.88
CA LYS A 5 -6.38 4.42 -11.97
C LYS A 5 -6.20 5.50 -10.91
N ILE A 6 -5.62 5.12 -9.77
CA ILE A 6 -5.03 6.09 -8.85
C ILE A 6 -3.88 6.73 -9.63
N ASN A 7 -4.05 7.99 -10.03
CA ASN A 7 -3.03 8.68 -10.80
C ASN A 7 -1.77 8.82 -9.92
N PRO A 8 -0.62 8.33 -10.39
CA PRO A 8 0.61 8.49 -9.64
C PRO A 8 0.93 9.99 -9.48
N LEU A 9 1.37 10.39 -8.28
CA LEU A 9 1.95 11.73 -8.06
C LEU A 9 2.98 12.08 -9.16
N PRO A 10 3.08 13.36 -9.58
CA PRO A 10 4.06 13.80 -10.57
C PRO A 10 5.48 13.37 -10.18
N PHE A 11 6.32 13.08 -11.18
CA PHE A 11 7.70 12.66 -10.98
C PHE A 11 8.48 13.60 -10.03
N TRP A 12 8.32 14.91 -10.21
CA TRP A 12 9.00 15.93 -9.40
C TRP A 12 8.65 15.87 -7.91
N GLU A 13 7.39 15.60 -7.57
CA GLU A 13 7.00 15.48 -6.17
C GLU A 13 7.54 14.21 -5.53
N ARG A 14 7.53 13.09 -6.29
CA ARG A 14 8.14 11.83 -5.86
C ARG A 14 9.64 11.98 -5.65
N PHE A 15 10.31 12.69 -6.54
CA PHE A 15 11.74 12.95 -6.47
C PHE A 15 12.10 13.86 -5.29
N LYS A 16 11.33 14.93 -5.07
CA LYS A 16 11.50 15.81 -3.91
C LYS A 16 11.28 15.08 -2.59
N ALA A 17 10.28 14.22 -2.53
CA ALA A 17 10.04 13.35 -1.37
C ALA A 17 11.18 12.33 -1.17
N PHE A 18 11.72 11.78 -2.26
CA PHE A 18 12.86 10.87 -2.21
C PHE A 18 14.13 11.54 -1.70
N ILE A 19 14.48 12.73 -2.18
CA ILE A 19 15.65 13.49 -1.69
C ILE A 19 15.54 13.80 -0.19
N LYS A 20 14.33 14.14 0.28
CA LYS A 20 14.07 14.39 1.71
C LYS A 20 14.04 13.12 2.56
N SER A 21 14.02 11.94 1.93
CA SER A 21 14.02 10.67 2.63
C SER A 21 15.44 10.24 3.00
N TYR A 22 15.57 9.47 4.08
CA TYR A 22 16.85 8.91 4.52
C TYR A 22 17.62 8.16 3.41
N PRO A 23 16.99 7.29 2.58
CA PRO A 23 17.66 6.70 1.42
C PRO A 23 18.20 7.74 0.44
N GLY A 24 17.45 8.79 0.13
CA GLY A 24 17.90 9.85 -0.78
C GLY A 24 19.10 10.61 -0.23
N MET A 25 19.08 10.95 1.05
CA MET A 25 20.22 11.59 1.73
C MET A 25 21.46 10.70 1.74
N ALA A 26 21.31 9.39 2.02
CA ALA A 26 22.41 8.44 1.94
C ALA A 26 23.01 8.34 0.53
N GLY A 27 22.16 8.35 -0.50
CA GLY A 27 22.60 8.39 -1.90
C GLY A 27 23.37 9.67 -2.25
N ILE A 28 22.90 10.83 -1.82
CA ILE A 28 23.58 12.12 -2.05
C ILE A 28 24.95 12.12 -1.38
N LEU A 29 25.05 11.67 -0.13
CA LEU A 29 26.31 11.56 0.58
C LEU A 29 27.27 10.61 -0.14
N GLY A 30 26.80 9.44 -0.58
CA GLY A 30 27.59 8.49 -1.35
C GLY A 30 28.13 9.08 -2.67
N ILE A 31 27.30 9.83 -3.39
CA ILE A 31 27.70 10.52 -4.63
C ILE A 31 28.74 11.60 -4.34
N ALA A 32 28.55 12.40 -3.30
CA ALA A 32 29.51 13.43 -2.90
C ALA A 32 30.87 12.81 -2.54
N CYS A 33 30.88 11.71 -1.77
CA CYS A 33 32.08 10.95 -1.47
C CYS A 33 32.72 10.36 -2.72
N PHE A 34 31.93 9.84 -3.66
CA PHE A 34 32.44 9.31 -4.93
C PHE A 34 33.12 10.40 -5.78
N VAL A 35 32.47 11.55 -5.94
CA VAL A 35 33.06 12.72 -6.62
C VAL A 35 34.36 13.16 -5.94
N TRP A 36 34.37 13.22 -4.60
CA TRP A 36 35.59 13.52 -3.84
C TRP A 36 36.71 12.52 -4.12
N THR A 37 36.42 11.21 -4.10
CA THR A 37 37.44 10.18 -4.36
C THR A 37 38.02 10.27 -5.77
N LEU A 38 37.21 10.62 -6.77
CA LEU A 38 37.66 10.85 -8.14
C LEU A 38 38.55 12.09 -8.25
N LEU A 39 38.10 13.22 -7.69
CA LEU A 39 38.87 14.45 -7.67
C LEU A 39 40.21 14.28 -6.93
N TYR A 40 40.19 13.54 -5.82
CA TYR A 40 41.39 13.23 -5.05
C TYR A 40 42.41 12.46 -5.88
N LYS A 41 42.01 11.32 -6.48
CA LYS A 41 42.89 10.47 -7.29
C LYS A 41 43.38 11.13 -8.59
N MET A 42 42.55 11.95 -9.23
CA MET A 42 42.84 12.51 -10.55
C MET A 42 43.54 13.87 -10.48
N LEU A 43 43.20 14.71 -9.51
CA LEU A 43 43.69 16.09 -9.41
C LEU A 43 44.56 16.31 -8.17
N PHE A 44 44.02 16.06 -6.97
CA PHE A 44 44.66 16.54 -5.74
C PHE A 44 45.97 15.81 -5.38
N VAL A 45 46.13 14.55 -5.74
CA VAL A 45 47.39 13.80 -5.52
C VAL A 45 48.55 14.37 -6.35
N ASN A 46 48.27 15.03 -7.47
CA ASN A 46 49.30 15.55 -8.38
C ASN A 46 49.70 17.02 -8.09
N ILE A 47 49.07 17.66 -7.12
CA ILE A 47 49.34 19.06 -6.75
C ILE A 47 50.29 19.08 -5.54
N GLU A 48 51.37 19.86 -5.60
CA GLU A 48 52.26 20.06 -4.45
C GLU A 48 51.49 20.68 -3.28
N ALA A 49 51.47 19.99 -2.15
CA ALA A 49 50.76 20.44 -0.97
C ALA A 49 51.49 21.63 -0.32
N SER A 50 50.76 22.72 -0.06
CA SER A 50 51.33 23.92 0.59
C SER A 50 51.83 23.67 2.01
N TYR A 51 51.32 22.63 2.68
CA TYR A 51 51.75 22.19 4.01
C TYR A 51 51.87 20.67 4.06
N GLN A 52 52.93 20.15 4.70
CA GLN A 52 53.20 18.70 4.74
C GLN A 52 52.12 17.87 5.46
N TRP A 53 51.35 18.45 6.38
CA TRP A 53 50.26 17.75 7.08
C TRP A 53 48.99 17.56 6.24
N LEU A 54 48.84 18.29 5.12
CA LEU A 54 47.66 18.18 4.25
C LEU A 54 47.62 16.87 3.48
N VAL A 55 48.79 16.29 3.19
CA VAL A 55 48.93 15.00 2.49
C VAL A 55 48.28 13.85 3.29
N PRO A 56 48.69 13.56 4.53
CA PRO A 56 48.08 12.48 5.31
C PRO A 56 46.61 12.77 5.68
N LEU A 57 46.22 14.04 5.82
CA LEU A 57 44.82 14.40 6.02
C LEU A 57 43.98 14.03 4.78
N GLY A 58 44.49 14.30 3.58
CA GLY A 58 43.85 13.88 2.33
C GLY A 58 43.67 12.36 2.23
N ASP A 59 44.69 11.59 2.62
CA ASP A 59 44.63 10.11 2.64
C ASP A 59 43.55 9.61 3.61
N VAL A 60 43.43 10.22 4.80
CA VAL A 60 42.38 9.89 5.77
C VAL A 60 41.00 10.19 5.19
N PHE A 61 40.79 11.38 4.62
CA PHE A 61 39.50 11.73 3.99
C PHE A 61 39.16 10.82 2.81
N TYR A 62 40.16 10.42 2.02
CA TYR A 62 39.99 9.46 0.93
C TYR A 62 39.54 8.09 1.45
N ALA A 63 40.20 7.56 2.48
CA ALA A 63 39.84 6.29 3.11
C ALA A 63 38.43 6.34 3.73
N VAL A 64 38.09 7.44 4.41
CA VAL A 64 36.76 7.67 4.96
C VAL A 64 35.72 7.72 3.84
N ALA A 65 35.97 8.44 2.75
CA ALA A 65 35.04 8.53 1.63
C ALA A 65 34.78 7.16 0.98
N LEU A 66 35.82 6.33 0.81
CA LEU A 66 35.67 4.95 0.34
C LEU A 66 34.83 4.09 1.30
N SER A 67 35.03 4.23 2.61
CA SER A 67 34.25 3.52 3.62
C SER A 67 32.76 3.92 3.57
N VAL A 68 32.48 5.21 3.37
CA VAL A 68 31.11 5.73 3.22
C VAL A 68 30.46 5.17 1.96
N ILE A 69 31.18 5.15 0.82
CA ILE A 69 30.68 4.56 -0.43
C ILE A 69 30.32 3.08 -0.21
N ALA A 70 31.20 2.30 0.40
CA ALA A 70 30.96 0.89 0.71
C ALA A 70 29.73 0.71 1.63
N SER A 71 29.60 1.54 2.67
CA SER A 71 28.45 1.53 3.58
C SER A 71 27.14 1.88 2.87
N VAL A 72 27.16 2.86 1.96
CA VAL A 72 25.98 3.24 1.17
C VAL A 72 25.57 2.08 0.27
N ILE A 73 26.51 1.49 -0.48
CA ILE A 73 26.23 0.31 -1.33
C ILE A 73 25.61 -0.80 -0.49
N PHE A 74 26.21 -1.13 0.66
CA PHE A 74 25.71 -2.18 1.55
C PHE A 74 24.29 -1.88 2.06
N TYR A 75 24.02 -0.64 2.49
CA TYR A 75 22.69 -0.20 2.91
C TYR A 75 21.64 -0.38 1.79
N TYR A 76 22.00 -0.02 0.55
CA TYR A 76 21.08 -0.15 -0.58
C TYR A 76 20.73 -1.61 -0.88
N PHE A 77 21.71 -2.50 -0.85
CA PHE A 77 21.51 -3.93 -1.13
C PHE A 77 20.80 -4.67 0.00
N THR A 78 21.18 -4.43 1.25
CA THR A 78 20.67 -5.19 2.40
C THR A 78 19.35 -4.67 2.94
N SER A 79 19.16 -3.35 2.91
CA SER A 79 18.03 -2.72 3.60
C SER A 79 17.07 -2.08 2.61
N PHE A 80 17.54 -1.16 1.77
CA PHE A 80 16.63 -0.36 0.94
C PHE A 80 15.90 -1.18 -0.13
N ILE A 81 16.60 -1.94 -0.96
CA ILE A 81 15.99 -2.71 -2.06
C ILE A 81 15.00 -3.76 -1.53
N PRO A 82 15.35 -4.59 -0.52
CA PRO A 82 14.42 -5.56 0.04
C PRO A 82 13.18 -4.89 0.67
N ASN A 83 13.38 -3.84 1.47
CA ASN A 83 12.27 -3.12 2.10
C ASN A 83 11.35 -2.45 1.07
N TYR A 84 11.92 -1.87 0.02
CA TYR A 84 11.15 -1.26 -1.06
C TYR A 84 10.32 -2.30 -1.82
N ARG A 85 10.91 -3.46 -2.17
CA ARG A 85 10.20 -4.56 -2.84
C ARG A 85 9.11 -5.17 -1.97
N SER A 86 9.40 -5.37 -0.68
CA SER A 86 8.44 -5.87 0.30
C SER A 86 7.26 -4.92 0.43
N LYS A 87 7.53 -3.63 0.67
CA LYS A 87 6.51 -2.59 0.76
C LYS A 87 5.64 -2.54 -0.49
N LYS A 88 6.22 -2.54 -1.68
CA LYS A 88 5.47 -2.54 -2.94
C LYS A 88 4.57 -3.76 -3.10
N THR A 89 5.03 -4.93 -2.66
CA THR A 89 4.25 -6.17 -2.68
C THR A 89 3.09 -6.09 -1.69
N ILE A 90 3.34 -5.65 -0.45
CA ILE A 90 2.34 -5.47 0.60
C ILE A 90 1.29 -4.45 0.15
N ASP A 91 1.70 -3.28 -0.35
CA ASP A 91 0.78 -2.24 -0.83
C ASP A 91 -0.13 -2.78 -1.95
N LYS A 92 0.41 -3.62 -2.85
CA LYS A 92 -0.37 -4.25 -3.92
C LYS A 92 -1.38 -5.27 -3.36
N LEU A 93 -1.01 -6.04 -2.35
CA LEU A 93 -1.90 -7.00 -1.69
C LEU A 93 -3.01 -6.29 -0.92
N LEU A 94 -2.66 -5.28 -0.12
CA LEU A 94 -3.60 -4.44 0.61
C LEU A 94 -4.60 -3.78 -0.34
N LEU A 95 -4.12 -3.17 -1.42
CA LEU A 95 -5.00 -2.58 -2.44
C LEU A 95 -5.94 -3.63 -3.04
N LYS A 96 -5.43 -4.82 -3.35
CA LYS A 96 -6.26 -5.91 -3.89
C LYS A 96 -7.36 -6.31 -2.90
N TRP A 97 -7.05 -6.47 -1.61
CA TRP A 97 -8.02 -6.87 -0.59
C TRP A 97 -9.05 -5.77 -0.31
N LEU A 98 -8.63 -4.51 -0.23
CA LEU A 98 -9.55 -3.36 -0.10
C LEU A 98 -10.48 -3.26 -1.31
N GLN A 99 -9.99 -3.53 -2.52
CA GLN A 99 -10.83 -3.61 -3.71
C GLN A 99 -11.79 -4.80 -3.70
N GLN A 100 -11.42 -5.93 -3.07
CA GLN A 100 -12.36 -7.03 -2.87
C GLN A 100 -13.47 -6.60 -1.92
N LEU A 101 -13.15 -5.97 -0.79
CA LEU A 101 -14.15 -5.44 0.15
C LEU A 101 -15.12 -4.46 -0.53
N ASP A 102 -14.58 -3.49 -1.29
CA ASP A 102 -15.40 -2.56 -2.08
C ASP A 102 -16.30 -3.30 -3.10
N TRP A 103 -15.77 -4.35 -3.74
CA TRP A 103 -16.55 -5.15 -4.67
C TRP A 103 -17.70 -5.89 -3.97
N TYR A 104 -17.45 -6.56 -2.83
CA TYR A 104 -18.50 -7.26 -2.07
C TYR A 104 -19.59 -6.30 -1.61
N GLY A 105 -19.23 -5.16 -1.02
CA GLY A 105 -20.22 -4.16 -0.61
C GLY A 105 -21.07 -3.65 -1.78
N LYS A 106 -20.46 -3.39 -2.94
CA LYS A 106 -21.18 -3.00 -4.16
C LYS A 106 -22.11 -4.10 -4.69
N GLN A 107 -21.66 -5.36 -4.65
CA GLN A 107 -22.48 -6.50 -5.05
C GLN A 107 -23.68 -6.66 -4.11
N MET A 108 -23.47 -6.60 -2.79
CA MET A 108 -24.56 -6.72 -1.82
C MET A 108 -25.63 -5.65 -2.03
N VAL A 109 -25.23 -4.40 -2.24
CA VAL A 109 -26.18 -3.32 -2.57
C VAL A 109 -26.93 -3.62 -3.85
N GLY A 110 -26.25 -4.11 -4.90
CA GLY A 110 -26.89 -4.46 -6.16
C GLY A 110 -27.85 -5.66 -6.05
N ASP A 111 -27.44 -6.70 -5.33
CA ASP A 111 -28.23 -7.91 -5.10
C ASP A 111 -29.49 -7.58 -4.27
N ILE A 112 -29.37 -6.75 -3.21
CA ILE A 112 -30.53 -6.31 -2.41
C ILE A 112 -31.46 -5.42 -3.24
N SER A 113 -30.91 -4.39 -3.89
CA SER A 113 -31.71 -3.41 -4.62
C SER A 113 -32.28 -3.95 -5.94
N GLN A 114 -31.68 -5.01 -6.50
CA GLN A 114 -31.90 -5.49 -7.87
C GLN A 114 -31.56 -4.42 -8.92
N LEU A 115 -30.68 -3.50 -8.57
CA LEU A 115 -30.14 -2.46 -9.45
C LEU A 115 -28.64 -2.64 -9.59
N ASN A 116 -28.03 -2.02 -10.60
CA ASN A 116 -26.58 -1.91 -10.58
C ASN A 116 -26.15 -0.88 -9.51
N TYR A 117 -24.94 -1.02 -8.97
CA TYR A 117 -24.46 -0.13 -7.91
C TYR A 117 -24.45 1.35 -8.33
N ALA A 118 -24.18 1.64 -9.61
CA ALA A 118 -24.14 3.02 -10.10
C ALA A 118 -25.52 3.70 -10.07
N GLU A 119 -26.60 2.95 -10.27
CA GLU A 119 -27.97 3.39 -10.12
C GLU A 119 -28.35 3.50 -8.65
N ALA A 120 -28.08 2.44 -7.86
CA ALA A 120 -28.38 2.42 -6.43
C ALA A 120 -27.69 3.56 -5.66
N SER A 121 -26.46 3.91 -6.02
CA SER A 121 -25.69 5.00 -5.38
C SER A 121 -26.25 6.41 -5.63
N LYS A 122 -27.16 6.58 -6.59
CA LYS A 122 -27.82 7.87 -6.89
C LYS A 122 -29.11 8.05 -6.11
N LEU A 123 -29.64 6.98 -5.51
CA LEU A 123 -30.88 7.01 -4.75
C LEU A 123 -30.64 7.63 -3.37
N SER A 124 -31.64 8.33 -2.87
CA SER A 124 -31.70 8.72 -1.46
C SER A 124 -31.80 7.49 -0.55
N GLN A 125 -31.47 7.64 0.74
CA GLN A 125 -31.60 6.53 1.69
C GLN A 125 -33.04 6.01 1.81
N GLU A 126 -34.04 6.89 1.71
CA GLU A 126 -35.45 6.52 1.78
C GLU A 126 -35.88 5.70 0.57
N GLU A 127 -35.47 6.11 -0.62
CA GLU A 127 -35.70 5.35 -1.86
C GLU A 127 -35.01 3.99 -1.80
N LEU A 128 -33.75 3.93 -1.36
CA LEU A 128 -33.02 2.67 -1.22
C LEU A 128 -33.73 1.71 -0.25
N ARG A 129 -34.21 2.21 0.89
CA ARG A 129 -34.97 1.41 1.89
C ARG A 129 -36.21 0.77 1.29
N SER A 130 -36.87 1.41 0.33
CA SER A 130 -38.04 0.83 -0.34
C SER A 130 -37.71 -0.47 -1.09
N TYR A 131 -36.47 -0.60 -1.61
CA TYR A 131 -35.99 -1.81 -2.28
C TYR A 131 -35.57 -2.92 -1.30
N CYS A 132 -35.24 -2.57 -0.05
CA CYS A 132 -34.76 -3.48 0.98
C CYS A 132 -35.86 -4.34 1.63
N ASN A 133 -37.13 -4.20 1.24
CA ASN A 133 -38.23 -5.01 1.78
C ASN A 133 -38.22 -6.43 1.19
N LYS A 134 -37.21 -7.23 1.55
CA LYS A 134 -37.05 -8.61 1.11
C LYS A 134 -37.52 -9.56 2.21
N LYS A 135 -38.28 -10.58 1.83
CA LYS A 135 -38.56 -11.71 2.72
C LYS A 135 -37.26 -12.50 2.90
N LEU A 136 -36.64 -12.42 4.07
CA LEU A 136 -35.32 -13.02 4.32
C LEU A 136 -35.31 -14.55 4.10
N SER A 137 -36.43 -15.23 4.34
CA SER A 137 -36.58 -16.66 4.08
C SER A 137 -36.70 -17.02 2.60
N ALA A 138 -36.85 -16.04 1.70
CA ALA A 138 -36.95 -16.28 0.27
C ALA A 138 -35.56 -16.43 -0.34
N LYS A 139 -35.49 -17.19 -1.43
CA LYS A 139 -34.27 -17.35 -2.21
C LYS A 139 -33.84 -16.01 -2.84
N PRO A 140 -32.57 -15.58 -2.68
CA PRO A 140 -32.10 -14.37 -3.31
C PRO A 140 -32.06 -14.52 -4.84
N GLN A 141 -32.49 -13.47 -5.55
CA GLN A 141 -32.35 -13.37 -7.01
C GLN A 141 -30.99 -12.73 -7.30
N LEU A 142 -29.96 -13.58 -7.38
CA LEU A 142 -28.60 -13.11 -7.60
C LEU A 142 -28.31 -12.94 -9.09
N GLY A 143 -27.45 -11.98 -9.42
CA GLY A 143 -27.01 -11.74 -10.80
C GLY A 143 -26.24 -12.90 -11.43
N SER A 144 -25.98 -12.81 -12.74
CA SER A 144 -25.28 -13.84 -13.54
C SER A 144 -23.87 -14.19 -13.04
N LEU A 145 -23.26 -13.34 -12.21
CA LEU A 145 -21.97 -13.58 -11.58
C LEU A 145 -21.96 -14.79 -10.64
N TYR A 146 -23.12 -15.21 -10.14
CA TYR A 146 -23.25 -16.36 -9.23
C TYR A 146 -23.63 -17.66 -9.95
N PHE A 147 -23.64 -17.69 -11.29
CA PHE A 147 -24.03 -18.86 -12.07
C PHE A 147 -23.19 -20.12 -11.78
N LEU A 148 -21.92 -19.95 -11.42
CA LEU A 148 -21.01 -21.02 -10.97
C LEU A 148 -20.67 -20.92 -9.47
N GLY A 149 -21.38 -20.07 -8.74
CA GLY A 149 -21.10 -19.74 -7.35
C GLY A 149 -21.80 -20.66 -6.35
N PRO A 150 -21.66 -20.37 -5.04
CA PRO A 150 -22.37 -21.08 -3.99
C PRO A 150 -23.88 -20.96 -4.19
N TYR A 151 -24.59 -22.04 -3.91
CA TYR A 151 -26.05 -22.03 -3.89
C TYR A 151 -26.55 -21.51 -2.54
N PHE A 152 -27.42 -20.51 -2.55
CA PHE A 152 -28.05 -19.96 -1.34
C PHE A 152 -29.55 -20.26 -1.33
N GLY A 153 -30.02 -20.90 -0.26
CA GLY A 153 -31.43 -21.23 -0.08
C GLY A 153 -32.27 -20.02 0.35
N ASN A 154 -31.66 -19.06 1.05
CA ASN A 154 -32.32 -17.88 1.61
C ASN A 154 -31.33 -16.71 1.76
N TRP A 155 -31.82 -15.52 2.13
CA TRP A 155 -30.98 -14.34 2.32
C TRP A 155 -30.04 -14.44 3.52
N PHE A 156 -30.38 -15.20 4.57
CA PHE A 156 -29.49 -15.38 5.72
C PHE A 156 -28.20 -16.09 5.31
N GLU A 157 -28.31 -17.22 4.59
CA GLU A 157 -27.15 -17.96 4.08
C GLU A 157 -26.28 -17.10 3.16
N TYR A 158 -26.89 -16.24 2.34
CA TYR A 158 -26.18 -15.30 1.49
C TYR A 158 -25.42 -14.25 2.30
N PHE A 159 -26.07 -13.62 3.29
CA PHE A 159 -25.43 -12.60 4.12
C PHE A 159 -24.33 -13.20 4.99
N ASP A 160 -24.53 -14.38 5.57
CA ASP A 160 -23.51 -15.10 6.32
C ASP A 160 -22.26 -15.34 5.47
N TYR A 161 -22.44 -15.78 4.22
CA TYR A 161 -21.34 -15.94 3.29
C TYR A 161 -20.63 -14.61 2.98
N CYS A 162 -21.37 -13.55 2.67
CA CYS A 162 -20.78 -12.24 2.39
C CYS A 162 -20.00 -11.71 3.61
N PHE A 163 -20.56 -11.79 4.81
CA PHE A 163 -19.89 -11.35 6.04
C PHE A 163 -18.66 -12.19 6.37
N GLN A 164 -18.69 -13.50 6.10
CA GLN A 164 -17.48 -14.35 6.23
C GLN A 164 -16.39 -13.94 5.24
N MET A 165 -16.75 -13.60 4.01
CA MET A 165 -15.79 -13.13 3.02
C MET A 165 -15.22 -11.76 3.41
N GLU A 166 -16.05 -10.84 3.88
CA GLU A 166 -15.62 -9.54 4.40
C GLU A 166 -14.66 -9.69 5.60
N ASP A 167 -15.02 -10.49 6.61
CA ASP A 167 -14.17 -10.75 7.78
C ASP A 167 -12.82 -11.35 7.36
N THR A 168 -12.81 -12.28 6.41
CA THR A 168 -11.57 -12.86 5.86
C THR A 168 -10.65 -11.81 5.23
N TYR A 169 -11.20 -10.85 4.47
CA TYR A 169 -10.38 -9.79 3.86
C TYR A 169 -9.96 -8.73 4.87
N ILE A 170 -10.81 -8.41 5.86
CA ILE A 170 -10.45 -7.53 6.97
C ILE A 170 -9.30 -8.15 7.76
N GLU A 171 -9.37 -9.44 8.10
CA GLU A 171 -8.30 -10.14 8.81
C GLU A 171 -6.98 -10.12 8.04
N LYS A 172 -7.02 -10.40 6.72
CA LYS A 172 -5.84 -10.28 5.84
C LYS A 172 -5.24 -8.89 5.85
N CYS A 173 -6.06 -7.83 5.82
CA CYS A 173 -5.58 -6.45 5.93
C CYS A 173 -4.94 -6.18 7.31
N LEU A 174 -5.56 -6.66 8.39
CA LEU A 174 -5.08 -6.45 9.77
C LEU A 174 -3.76 -7.18 10.08
N GLN A 175 -3.42 -8.24 9.34
CA GLN A 175 -2.09 -8.87 9.41
C GLN A 175 -0.95 -7.88 9.09
N TYR A 176 -1.22 -6.81 8.35
CA TYR A 176 -0.27 -5.75 7.98
C TYR A 176 -0.63 -4.41 8.63
N GLN A 177 -1.19 -4.44 9.85
CA GLN A 177 -1.62 -3.25 10.58
C GLN A 177 -0.54 -2.16 10.74
N ASP A 178 0.73 -2.55 10.84
CA ASP A 178 1.89 -1.65 10.95
C ASP A 178 2.19 -0.89 9.66
N LYS A 179 1.63 -1.34 8.53
CA LYS A 179 1.77 -0.72 7.20
C LYS A 179 0.55 0.08 6.77
N LEU A 180 -0.57 -0.04 7.49
CA LEU A 180 -1.81 0.65 7.17
C LEU A 180 -1.83 2.08 7.72
N PRO A 181 -2.38 3.05 6.97
CA PRO A 181 -2.72 4.35 7.53
C PRO A 181 -3.66 4.20 8.72
N VAL A 182 -3.43 4.98 9.78
CA VAL A 182 -4.19 4.92 11.05
C VAL A 182 -5.70 5.03 10.80
N GLN A 183 -6.13 5.90 9.89
CA GLN A 183 -7.54 6.11 9.52
C GLN A 183 -8.18 4.83 8.95
N ILE A 184 -7.46 4.11 8.08
CA ILE A 184 -7.98 2.85 7.48
C ILE A 184 -8.06 1.77 8.56
N LEU A 185 -7.05 1.71 9.42
CA LEU A 185 -6.98 0.74 10.50
C LEU A 185 -8.11 0.94 11.53
N GLU A 186 -8.50 2.17 11.81
CA GLU A 186 -9.64 2.50 12.66
C GLU A 186 -10.96 2.01 12.04
N ILE A 187 -11.19 2.29 10.75
CA ILE A 187 -12.37 1.81 10.02
C ILE A 187 -12.45 0.28 10.04
N LEU A 188 -11.36 -0.42 9.72
CA LEU A 188 -11.32 -1.88 9.69
C LEU A 188 -11.60 -2.49 11.07
N ARG A 189 -11.13 -1.86 12.15
CA ARG A 189 -11.41 -2.30 13.52
C ARG A 189 -12.89 -2.12 13.86
N ILE A 190 -13.48 -0.96 13.55
CA ILE A 190 -14.91 -0.70 13.78
C ILE A 190 -15.77 -1.72 13.03
N TRP A 191 -15.47 -1.96 11.75
CA TRP A 191 -16.20 -2.93 10.94
C TRP A 191 -16.11 -4.35 11.53
N ARG A 192 -14.92 -4.76 11.98
CA ARG A 192 -14.76 -6.06 12.64
C ARG A 192 -15.56 -6.15 13.93
N TYR A 193 -15.59 -5.08 14.73
CA TYR A 193 -16.43 -5.04 15.94
C TYR A 193 -17.92 -5.19 15.59
N MET A 194 -18.41 -4.50 14.56
CA MET A 194 -19.80 -4.64 14.12
C MET A 194 -20.14 -6.07 13.68
N ILE A 195 -19.27 -6.72 12.89
CA ILE A 195 -19.48 -8.10 12.42
C ILE A 195 -19.48 -9.11 13.58
N ILE A 196 -18.67 -8.89 14.62
CA ILE A 196 -18.60 -9.77 15.79
C ILE A 196 -19.82 -9.61 16.70
N TYR A 197 -20.30 -8.38 16.90
CA TYR A 197 -21.45 -8.13 17.77
C TYR A 197 -22.79 -8.51 17.14
N ASP A 198 -22.93 -8.52 15.81
CA ASP A 198 -24.15 -9.01 15.13
C ASP A 198 -24.31 -10.54 15.16
N LYS A 199 -23.28 -11.28 15.61
CA LYS A 199 -23.31 -12.74 15.80
C LYS A 199 -23.83 -13.18 17.18
N HIS A 200 -24.21 -12.23 18.04
CA HIS A 200 -24.73 -12.47 19.40
C HIS A 200 -26.10 -11.82 19.61
#